data_AF-K1UT06-F1
#
_entry.id   AF-K1UT06-F1
#
_cell.length_a   1.000
_cell.length_b   1.000
_cell.length_c   1.000
_cell.angle_alpha   90.00
_cell.angle_beta   90.00
_cell.angle_gamma   90.00
#
_symmetry.space_group_name_H-M   'P 1'
#
loop_
_entity.id
_entity.type
_entity.pdbx_description
1 polymer ?
#
loop_
_entity_poly.entity_id
_entity_poly.type
_entity_poly.pdbx_seq_one_letter_code
_entity_poly.pdbx_strand_id
1 'polypeptide(L)' 'TKVNSLRKEAVQKLEFYRPINIGQASRISGVSPADISVLLIYMEQHKNN' A
#
# COMPACT_ATOMS: atom_id res chain seq x y z
N THR A 1 -2.82 -9.46 7.90
CA THR A 1 -2.74 -10.00 6.53
C THR A 1 -1.64 -9.27 5.78
N LYS A 2 -0.61 -9.98 5.30
CA LYS A 2 0.47 -9.37 4.51
C LYS A 2 0.00 -9.21 3.06
N VAL A 3 0.20 -8.04 2.46
CA VAL A 3 -0.07 -7.81 1.05
C VAL A 3 1.13 -8.34 0.26
N ASN A 4 1.05 -9.58 -0.22
CA ASN A 4 2.19 -10.35 -0.72
C ASN A 4 2.92 -9.71 -1.92
N SER A 5 2.23 -8.89 -2.71
CA SER A 5 2.79 -8.25 -3.90
C SER A 5 3.46 -6.90 -3.63
N LEU A 6 3.48 -6.42 -2.38
CA LEU A 6 4.18 -5.19 -2.03
C LEU A 6 5.68 -5.43 -1.90
N ARG A 7 6.46 -4.46 -2.38
CA ARG A 7 7.91 -4.44 -2.17
C ARG A 7 8.22 -4.25 -0.69
N LYS A 8 9.29 -4.88 -0.21
CA LYS A 8 9.71 -4.82 1.20
C LYS A 8 9.89 -3.38 1.70
N GLU A 9 10.48 -2.51 0.88
CA GLU A 9 10.64 -1.09 1.19
C GLU A 9 9.30 -0.39 1.37
N ALA A 10 8.35 -0.61 0.44
CA ALA A 10 7.02 -0.04 0.53
C ALA A 10 6.30 -0.50 1.82
N VAL A 11 6.39 -1.79 2.18
CA VAL A 11 5.83 -2.31 3.45
C VAL A 11 6.43 -1.58 4.65
N GLN A 12 7.76 -1.51 4.75
CA GLN A 12 8.44 -0.82 5.86
C GLN A 12 8.05 0.65 5.97
N LYS A 13 7.97 1.37 4.83
CA LYS A 13 7.58 2.77 4.79
C LYS A 13 6.12 2.97 5.19
N LEU A 14 5.21 2.15 4.68
CA LEU A 14 3.78 2.21 5.00
C LEU A 14 3.53 1.88 6.49
N GLU A 15 4.25 0.90 7.04
CA GLU A 15 4.19 0.55 8.47
C GLU A 15 4.74 1.67 9.37
N PHE A 16 5.79 2.36 8.94
CA PHE A 16 6.39 3.49 9.65
C PHE A 16 5.51 4.74 9.63
N TYR A 17 5.06 5.18 8.45
CA TYR A 17 4.29 6.42 8.30
C TYR A 17 2.80 6.27 8.61
N ARG A 18 2.24 5.06 8.47
CA ARG A 18 0.81 4.74 8.68
C ARG A 18 -0.15 5.76 8.02
N PRO A 19 -0.08 5.93 6.68
CA PRO A 19 -0.93 6.90 5.99
C PRO A 19 -2.42 6.55 6.16
N ILE A 20 -3.26 7.57 6.35
CA ILE A 20 -4.71 7.36 6.58
C ILE A 20 -5.48 7.09 5.30
N ASN A 21 -4.89 7.39 4.14
CA ASN A 21 -5.49 7.15 2.83
C ASN A 21 -4.44 6.92 1.74
N ILE A 22 -4.89 6.42 0.59
CA ILE A 22 -4.05 6.13 -0.57
C ILE A 22 -3.35 7.38 -1.12
N GLY A 23 -4.00 8.54 -1.08
CA GLY A 23 -3.40 9.80 -1.54
C GLY A 23 -2.20 10.23 -0.69
N GLN A 24 -2.21 9.95 0.61
CA GLN A 24 -1.04 10.14 1.46
C GLN A 24 0.03 9.08 1.16
N ALA A 25 -0.36 7.81 1.05
CA ALA A 25 0.55 6.72 0.74
C ALA A 25 1.33 6.96 -0.57
N SER A 26 0.67 7.49 -1.59
CA SER A 26 1.27 7.74 -2.91
C SER A 26 2.32 8.84 -2.93
N ARG A 27 2.41 9.65 -1.87
CA ARG A 27 3.43 10.71 -1.71
C ARG A 27 4.63 10.28 -0.88
N ILE A 28 4.61 9.07 -0.30
CA ILE A 28 5.71 8.56 0.50
C ILE A 28 6.85 8.14 -0.43
N SER A 29 8.04 8.72 -0.24
CA SER A 29 9.24 8.31 -0.97
C SER A 29 9.55 6.83 -0.72
N GLY A 30 9.79 6.08 -1.81
CA GLY A 30 9.97 4.62 -1.77
C GLY A 30 8.67 3.84 -1.97
N VAL A 31 7.51 4.49 -2.01
CA VAL A 31 6.23 3.89 -2.44
C VAL A 31 5.97 4.26 -3.89
N SER A 32 5.97 3.28 -4.80
CA SER A 32 5.75 3.52 -6.23
C SER A 32 4.27 3.49 -6.61
N PRO A 33 3.91 4.01 -7.80
CA PRO A 33 2.57 3.82 -8.35
C PRO A 33 2.14 2.34 -8.42
N ALA A 34 3.07 1.42 -8.68
CA ALA A 34 2.76 -0.02 -8.71
C ALA A 34 2.37 -0.56 -7.32
N ASP A 35 3.04 -0.11 -6.26
CA ASP A 35 2.69 -0.49 -4.88
C ASP A 35 1.29 0.03 -4.51
N ILE A 36 0.94 1.24 -4.98
CA ILE A 36 -0.40 1.80 -4.79
C ILE A 36 -1.47 0.98 -5.52
N SER A 37 -1.22 0.57 -6.77
CA SER A 37 -2.14 -0.30 -7.50
C SER A 37 -2.38 -1.63 -6.76
N VAL A 38 -1.34 -2.22 -6.19
CA VAL A 38 -1.45 -3.44 -5.37
C VAL A 38 -2.33 -3.20 -4.13
N LEU A 39 -2.15 -2.08 -3.41
CA LEU A 39 -2.98 -1.73 -2.27
C LEU A 39 -4.45 -1.57 -2.67
N LEU A 40 -4.74 -0.92 -3.80
CA LEU A 40 -6.11 -0.72 -4.30
C LEU A 40 -6.78 -2.06 -4.64
N ILE A 41 -6.08 -2.95 -5.35
CA ILE A 41 -6.60 -4.29 -5.66
C ILE A 41 -6.86 -5.07 -4.37
N TYR A 42 -5.93 -5.03 -3.42
CA TYR A 42 -6.07 -5.69 -2.13
C TYR A 42 -7.31 -5.18 -1.36
N MET A 43 -7.52 -3.87 -1.31
CA MET A 43 -8.69 -3.25 -0.69
C MET A 43 -9.99 -3.67 -1.37
N GLU A 44 -10.03 -3.70 -2.71
CA GLU A 44 -11.21 -4.11 -3.46
C GLU A 44 -11.55 -5.59 -3.21
N GLN A 45 -10.54 -6.46 -3.17
CA GLN A 45 -10.73 -7.89 -2.82
C GLN A 45 -11.29 -8.08 -1.40
N HIS A 46 -10.88 -7.25 -0.44
CA HIS A 46 -11.35 -7.36 0.95
C HIS A 46 -12.71 -6.70 1.19
N LYS A 47 -13.10 -5.76 0.34
CA LYS A 47 -14.43 -5.14 0.39
C LYS A 47 -15.53 -6.08 -0.14
N ASN A 48 -15.17 -6.95 -1.10
CA ASN A 48 -16.11 -7.87 -1.76
C ASN A 48 -16.23 -9.23 -1.06
N ASN A 49 -15.59 -9.41 0.10
CA ASN A 49 -15.70 -10.57 1.00
C ASN A 49 -16.39 -10.16 2.30
#